data_AF-W2VQ96-F1
#
_entry.id   AF-W2VQ96-F1
#
_cell.length_a   1.000
_cell.length_b   1.000
_cell.length_c   1.000
_cell.angle_alpha   90.00
_cell.angle_beta   90.00
_cell.angle_gamma   90.00
#
_symmetry.space_group_name_H-M   'P 1'
#
loop_
_entity.id
_entity.type
_entity.pdbx_description
1 polymer ?
#
loop_
_entity_poly.entity_id
_entity_poly.type
_entity_poly.pdbx_seq_one_letter_code
_entity_poly.pdbx_strand_id
1 'polypeptide(L)'
;MRLSFMLAVMTAITYFVACNAAADSDVTMDSPDLDSETEERGLTDWMEKSNVKKLAKEILKDYTKGDAAYTEWAQKGYTLDKMKKLLDIEKKDKYLSVYNDYVSHLYQL
;
A
#
# COMPACT_ATOMS: atom_id res chain seq x y z
N MET A 1 5.88 11.71 -31.28
CA MET A 1 5.05 11.24 -30.14
C MET A 1 4.59 12.43 -29.27
N ARG A 2 3.80 13.37 -29.79
CA ARG A 2 3.48 14.60 -29.02
C ARG A 2 2.09 15.22 -29.22
N LEU A 3 1.21 14.70 -30.08
CA LEU A 3 -0.12 15.32 -30.26
C LEU A 3 -1.29 14.38 -29.94
N SER A 4 -1.16 13.08 -30.24
CA SER A 4 -2.26 12.12 -30.13
C SER A 4 -2.75 11.89 -28.68
N PHE A 5 -1.84 11.96 -27.69
CA PHE A 5 -2.19 11.74 -26.29
C PHE A 5 -2.95 12.92 -25.65
N MET A 6 -2.64 14.15 -26.03
CA MET A 6 -3.32 15.34 -25.49
C MET A 6 -4.74 15.50 -26.07
N LEU A 7 -4.95 15.08 -27.32
CA LEU A 7 -6.27 15.01 -27.94
C LEU A 7 -7.20 14.05 -27.19
N ALA A 8 -6.70 12.87 -26.78
CA ALA A 8 -7.49 11.88 -26.06
C ALA A 8 -7.97 12.35 -24.67
N VAL A 9 -7.13 13.11 -23.95
CA VAL A 9 -7.48 13.64 -22.63
C VAL A 9 -8.52 14.76 -22.74
N MET A 10 -8.40 15.64 -23.73
CA MET A 10 -9.35 16.74 -23.94
C MET A 10 -10.73 16.25 -24.40
N THR A 11 -10.80 15.18 -25.20
CA THR A 11 -12.09 14.58 -25.57
C THR A 11 -12.79 13.97 -24.35
N ALA A 12 -12.07 13.33 -23.43
CA ALA A 12 -12.67 12.71 -22.24
C ALA A 12 -13.30 13.74 -21.29
N ILE A 13 -12.67 14.91 -21.12
CA ILE A 13 -13.19 15.99 -20.28
C ILE A 13 -14.47 16.59 -20.87
N THR A 14 -14.54 16.68 -22.21
CA THR A 14 -15.72 17.23 -22.90
C THR A 14 -16.94 16.30 -22.78
N TYR A 15 -16.73 14.97 -22.77
CA TYR A 15 -17.79 13.98 -22.52
C TYR A 15 -18.36 14.06 -21.09
N PHE A 16 -17.52 14.33 -20.09
CA PHE A 16 -17.97 14.48 -18.70
C PHE A 16 -18.92 15.67 -18.50
N VAL A 17 -18.77 16.75 -19.28
CA VAL A 17 -19.61 17.95 -19.17
C VAL A 17 -20.94 17.78 -19.90
N ALA A 18 -20.96 17.10 -21.06
CA ALA A 18 -22.19 16.87 -21.82
C ALA A 18 -23.15 15.85 -21.14
N CYS A 19 -22.64 14.88 -20.39
CA CYS A 19 -23.46 13.90 -19.67
C CYS A 19 -24.25 14.46 -18.48
N ASN A 20 -23.95 15.67 -18.00
CA ASN A 20 -24.68 16.29 -16.88
C ASN A 20 -25.92 17.10 -17.31
N ALA A 21 -26.21 17.21 -18.61
CA ALA A 21 -27.31 18.05 -19.13
C ALA A 21 -28.53 17.26 -19.67
N ALA A 22 -28.51 15.93 -19.62
CA ALA A 22 -29.65 15.09 -20.02
C ALA A 22 -30.06 14.18 -18.85
N ALA A 23 -30.43 14.80 -17.73
CA ALA A 23 -31.12 14.13 -16.64
C ALA A 23 -32.61 14.05 -16.97
N ASP A 24 -33.00 13.15 -17.88
CA ASP A 24 -34.34 12.58 -17.90
C ASP A 24 -34.35 11.35 -18.83
N SER A 25 -34.27 10.15 -18.24
CA SER A 25 -35.17 9.03 -18.56
C SER A 25 -34.70 7.75 -17.87
N ASP A 26 -35.50 7.33 -16.89
CA ASP A 26 -35.82 5.96 -16.49
C ASP A 26 -35.00 4.83 -17.17
N VAL A 27 -34.08 4.23 -16.40
CA VAL A 27 -33.68 2.82 -16.56
C VAL A 27 -33.43 2.25 -15.16
N THR A 28 -34.33 1.37 -14.75
CA THR A 28 -34.11 0.40 -13.68
C THR A 28 -33.15 -0.67 -14.20
N MET A 29 -31.95 -0.75 -13.65
CA MET A 29 -31.10 -1.95 -13.79
C MET A 29 -30.04 -1.97 -12.68
N ASP A 30 -30.11 -3.05 -11.89
CA ASP A 30 -29.18 -3.57 -10.89
C ASP A 30 -27.88 -2.78 -10.64
N SER A 31 -27.73 -2.33 -9.39
CA SER A 31 -26.44 -1.95 -8.79
C SER A 31 -25.49 -3.15 -8.80
N PRO A 32 -24.31 -3.07 -9.44
CA PRO A 32 -23.13 -3.75 -8.95
C PRO A 32 -22.37 -2.76 -8.05
N ASP A 33 -22.86 -2.58 -6.83
CA ASP A 33 -21.99 -2.19 -5.74
C ASP A 33 -21.12 -3.40 -5.40
N LEU A 34 -19.86 -3.17 -5.03
CA LEU A 34 -18.83 -4.13 -4.57
C LEU A 34 -17.89 -4.63 -5.67
N ASP A 35 -16.73 -3.99 -5.80
CA ASP A 35 -15.45 -4.65 -6.14
C ASP A 35 -14.22 -3.72 -6.00
N SER A 36 -14.37 -2.41 -5.77
CA SER A 36 -13.21 -1.51 -5.65
C SER A 36 -12.45 -1.63 -4.32
N GLU A 37 -13.07 -2.10 -3.24
CA GLU A 37 -12.42 -2.16 -1.92
C GLU A 37 -11.35 -3.27 -1.81
N THR A 38 -11.50 -4.34 -2.61
CA THR A 38 -10.63 -5.52 -2.57
C THR A 38 -9.31 -5.27 -3.31
N GLU A 39 -9.35 -4.52 -4.41
CA GLU A 39 -8.15 -4.17 -5.18
C GLU A 39 -7.27 -3.17 -4.43
N GLU A 40 -7.88 -2.17 -3.78
CA GLU A 40 -7.17 -1.15 -3.00
C GLU A 40 -6.45 -1.75 -1.78
N ARG A 41 -7.09 -2.68 -1.06
CA ARG A 41 -6.45 -3.39 0.07
C ARG A 41 -5.25 -4.24 -0.35
N GLY A 42 -5.35 -4.89 -1.51
CA GLY A 42 -4.25 -5.69 -2.06
C GLY A 42 -3.03 -4.82 -2.42
N LEU A 43 -3.28 -3.62 -2.97
CA LEU A 43 -2.24 -2.66 -3.30
C LEU A 43 -1.55 -2.11 -2.05
N THR A 44 -2.31 -1.76 -1.01
CA THR A 44 -1.75 -1.25 0.25
C THR A 44 -0.86 -2.27 0.93
N ASP A 45 -1.30 -3.54 1.04
CA ASP A 45 -0.51 -4.61 1.66
C ASP A 45 0.80 -4.86 0.89
N TRP A 46 0.75 -4.80 -0.43
CA TRP A 46 1.95 -4.93 -1.27
C TRP A 46 2.93 -3.77 -1.06
N MET A 47 2.43 -2.53 -0.99
CA MET A 47 3.25 -1.35 -0.71
C MET A 47 3.88 -1.42 0.70
N GLU A 48 3.10 -1.76 1.72
CA GLU A 48 3.61 -1.93 3.08
C GLU A 48 4.73 -2.97 3.13
N LYS A 49 4.52 -4.13 2.50
CA LYS A 49 5.51 -5.20 2.43
C LYS A 49 6.80 -4.75 1.74
N SER A 50 6.68 -3.97 0.67
CA SER A 50 7.84 -3.40 -0.03
C SER A 50 8.62 -2.42 0.85
N ASN A 51 7.91 -1.48 1.50
CA ASN A 51 8.50 -0.47 2.36
C ASN A 51 9.20 -1.07 3.58
N VAL A 52 8.55 -2.01 4.27
CA VAL A 52 9.13 -2.71 5.43
C VAL A 52 10.40 -3.47 5.03
N LYS A 53 10.38 -4.21 3.90
CA LYS A 53 11.59 -4.89 3.42
C LYS A 53 12.70 -3.94 3.00
N LYS A 54 12.35 -2.76 2.45
CA LYS A 54 13.34 -1.73 2.10
C LYS A 54 14.04 -1.21 3.35
N LEU A 55 13.27 -0.80 4.35
CA LEU A 55 13.80 -0.35 5.64
C LEU A 55 14.62 -1.45 6.32
N ALA A 56 14.14 -2.69 6.35
CA ALA A 56 14.89 -3.80 6.91
C ALA A 56 16.25 -4.03 6.20
N LYS A 57 16.31 -3.86 4.87
CA LYS A 57 17.61 -3.89 4.16
C LYS A 57 18.52 -2.73 4.55
N GLU A 58 17.96 -1.55 4.84
CA GLU A 58 18.75 -0.41 5.30
C GLU A 58 19.28 -0.65 6.71
N ILE A 59 18.47 -1.21 7.63
CA ILE A 59 18.89 -1.58 8.98
C ILE A 59 20.01 -2.61 8.95
N LEU A 60 19.92 -3.62 8.07
CA LEU A 60 20.99 -4.59 7.88
C LEU A 60 22.31 -3.97 7.38
N LYS A 61 22.25 -2.84 6.69
CA LYS A 61 23.45 -2.11 6.25
C LYS A 61 23.96 -1.16 7.32
N ASP A 62 23.04 -0.57 8.08
CA ASP A 62 23.30 0.44 9.10
C ASP A 62 22.36 0.24 10.28
N TYR A 63 22.87 -0.40 11.33
CA TYR A 63 22.10 -0.74 12.52
C TYR A 63 21.58 0.49 13.27
N THR A 64 22.17 1.68 13.07
CA THR A 64 21.71 2.90 13.74
C THR A 64 20.33 3.36 13.26
N LYS A 65 19.90 2.91 12.08
CA LYS A 65 18.56 3.19 11.53
C LYS A 65 17.44 2.32 12.13
N GLY A 66 17.79 1.32 12.93
CA GLY A 66 16.83 0.38 13.52
C GLY A 66 15.81 1.09 14.40
N ASP A 67 16.26 1.90 15.35
CA ASP A 67 15.41 2.49 16.39
C ASP A 67 14.26 3.34 15.82
N ALA A 68 14.55 4.21 14.85
CA ALA A 68 13.55 5.02 14.18
C ALA A 68 12.54 4.17 13.39
N ALA A 69 13.02 3.14 12.68
CA ALA A 69 12.15 2.24 11.93
C ALA A 69 11.27 1.39 12.86
N TYR A 70 11.81 0.89 13.97
CA TYR A 70 11.06 0.12 14.96
C TYR A 70 9.97 0.98 15.62
N THR A 71 10.30 2.22 15.97
CA THR A 71 9.33 3.19 16.50
C THR A 71 8.21 3.46 15.48
N GLU A 72 8.55 3.69 14.22
CA GLU A 72 7.56 3.91 13.16
C GLU A 72 6.63 2.70 12.99
N TRP A 73 7.18 1.48 13.00
CA TRP A 73 6.38 0.26 12.88
C TRP A 73 5.48 0.03 14.09
N ALA A 74 5.96 0.32 15.30
CA ALA A 74 5.17 0.26 16.52
C ALA A 74 4.01 1.29 16.50
N GLN A 75 4.28 2.53 16.07
CA GLN A 75 3.26 3.58 15.92
C GLN A 75 2.19 3.22 14.88
N LYS A 76 2.56 2.49 13.82
CA LYS A 76 1.61 1.94 12.84
C LYS A 76 0.82 0.73 13.35
N GLY A 77 1.07 0.27 14.57
CA GLY A 77 0.40 -0.88 15.16
C GLY A 77 0.77 -2.21 14.48
N TYR A 78 1.97 -2.31 13.91
CA TYR A 78 2.40 -3.56 13.29
C TYR A 78 2.65 -4.63 14.34
N THR A 79 1.80 -5.64 14.40
CA THR A 79 1.97 -6.76 15.33
C THR A 79 3.13 -7.67 14.90
N LEU A 80 3.59 -8.54 15.80
CA LEU A 80 4.62 -9.53 15.51
C LEU A 80 4.24 -10.42 14.31
N ASP A 81 3.01 -10.91 14.26
CA ASP A 81 2.52 -11.71 13.12
C ASP A 81 2.51 -10.93 11.80
N LYS A 82 2.07 -9.67 11.84
CA LYS A 82 2.10 -8.80 10.66
C LYS A 82 3.53 -8.61 10.18
N MET A 83 4.45 -8.27 11.08
CA MET A 83 5.86 -8.05 10.73
C MET A 83 6.53 -9.33 10.20
N LYS A 84 6.23 -10.49 10.78
CA LYS A 84 6.69 -11.81 10.32
C LYS A 84 6.28 -12.07 8.86
N LYS A 85 5.02 -11.77 8.50
CA LYS A 85 4.49 -11.89 7.13
C LYS A 85 5.07 -10.85 6.16
N LEU A 86 5.25 -9.61 6.60
CA LEU A 86 5.83 -8.54 5.78
C LEU A 86 7.30 -8.81 5.48
N LEU A 87 8.08 -9.29 6.44
CA LEU A 87 9.50 -9.62 6.24
C LEU A 87 9.72 -11.00 5.58
N ASP A 88 8.69 -11.83 5.43
CA ASP A 88 8.78 -13.23 4.95
C ASP A 88 9.72 -14.10 5.81
N ILE A 89 9.70 -13.93 7.13
CA ILE A 89 10.61 -14.66 8.04
C ILE A 89 10.40 -16.18 7.96
N GLU A 90 9.18 -16.64 7.73
CA GLU A 90 8.87 -18.07 7.58
C GLU A 90 9.52 -18.72 6.37
N LYS A 91 9.85 -17.93 5.35
CA LYS A 91 10.45 -18.40 4.10
C LYS A 91 11.94 -18.07 4.01
N LYS A 92 12.39 -17.03 4.71
CA LYS A 92 13.74 -16.46 4.59
C LYS A 92 14.21 -15.94 5.95
N ASP A 93 15.39 -16.37 6.35
CA ASP A 93 16.09 -15.90 7.55
C ASP A 93 16.78 -14.53 7.37
N LYS A 94 16.85 -14.01 6.14
CA LYS A 94 17.54 -12.75 5.79
C LYS A 94 17.23 -11.57 6.72
N TYR A 95 15.98 -11.41 7.16
CA TYR A 95 15.56 -10.30 8.02
C TYR A 95 15.27 -10.76 9.45
N LEU A 96 15.71 -11.95 9.84
CA LEU A 96 15.46 -12.53 11.16
C LEU A 96 16.07 -11.67 12.27
N SER A 97 17.27 -11.13 12.08
CA SER A 97 17.89 -10.21 13.04
C SER A 97 17.03 -8.96 13.25
N VAL A 98 16.63 -8.30 12.16
CA VAL A 98 15.75 -7.11 12.20
C VAL A 98 14.41 -7.42 12.88
N TYR A 99 13.84 -8.60 12.62
CA TYR A 99 12.62 -9.05 13.29
C TYR A 99 12.84 -9.25 14.80
N ASN A 100 13.93 -9.88 15.23
CA ASN A 100 14.24 -10.10 16.63
C ASN A 100 14.52 -8.80 17.38
N ASP A 101 15.20 -7.86 16.74
CA ASP A 101 15.44 -6.53 17.30
C ASP A 101 14.12 -5.77 17.46
N TYR A 102 13.22 -5.86 16.48
CA TYR A 102 11.88 -5.28 16.58
C TYR A 102 11.04 -5.91 17.71
N VAL A 103 11.09 -7.24 17.85
CA VAL A 103 10.47 -7.94 18.99
C VAL A 103 10.98 -7.38 20.31
N SER A 104 12.30 -7.21 20.43
CA SER A 104 12.94 -6.66 21.63
C SER A 104 12.47 -5.23 21.91
N HIS A 105 12.36 -4.39 20.88
CA HIS A 105 11.86 -3.02 20.99
C HIS A 105 10.41 -2.96 21.51
N LEU A 106 9.53 -3.83 21.02
CA LEU A 106 8.13 -3.88 21.49
C LEU A 106 7.98 -4.30 22.95
N TYR A 107 8.88 -5.12 23.49
CA TYR A 107 8.86 -5.50 24.91
C TYR A 107 9.55 -4.48 25.83
N GLN A 108 10.23 -3.48 25.27
CA GLN A 108 10.89 -2.41 26.02
C GLN A 108 10.01 -1.15 26.16
N LEU A 109 8.93 -1.05 25.36
CA LEU A 109 7.88 -0.04 25.45
C LEU A 109 6.86 -0.41 26.54
#